data_AF-A0A2S5LC48-F1
#
_entry.id   AF-A0A2S5LC48-F1
#
_cell.length_a   1.000
_cell.length_b   1.000
_cell.length_c   1.000
_cell.angle_alpha   90.00
_cell.angle_beta   90.00
_cell.angle_gamma   90.00
#
_symmetry.space_group_name_H-M   'P 1'
#
loop_
_entity.id
_entity.type
_entity.pdbx_description
1 polymer ?
#
loop_
_entity_poly.entity_id
_entity_poly.type
_entity_poly.pdbx_seq_one_letter_code
_entity_poly.pdbx_strand_id
1 'polypeptide(L)'
;MAAIPTDRPFYGRDLEDFRRRQGMTVDDACFMCGITKNRWFFMVNTERDLPLRDVPLSIMCRLIDKDPSLSFVPTFTEPTDLLETISASMKITKREFSVMLGNNGTSANRWTVQRKRASPPVHRLSLVIKTMIERQGMNKAVNNLRNVVENEALQRGIPDVFTTGRWTIPKEKAANDDSAGDD
;
A
#
# COMPACT_ATOMS: atom_id res chain seq x y z
N MET A 1 -13.92 6.37 -21.07
CA MET A 1 -14.09 5.02 -20.46
C MET A 1 -15.54 4.88 -20.04
N ALA A 2 -16.18 3.75 -20.31
CA ALA A 2 -17.62 3.59 -20.12
C ALA A 2 -18.00 3.47 -18.63
N ALA A 3 -19.03 4.22 -18.24
CA ALA A 3 -19.69 4.11 -16.94
C ALA A 3 -20.44 2.76 -16.84
N ILE A 4 -20.79 2.37 -15.61
CA ILE A 4 -21.65 1.21 -15.34
C ILE A 4 -22.98 1.38 -16.11
N PRO A 5 -23.41 0.41 -16.92
CA PRO A 5 -24.68 0.51 -17.67
C PRO A 5 -25.89 0.74 -16.75
N THR A 6 -26.78 1.67 -17.12
CA THR A 6 -27.92 2.12 -16.28
C THR A 6 -29.26 1.51 -16.69
N ASP A 7 -29.30 0.79 -17.81
CA ASP A 7 -30.44 0.15 -18.45
C ASP A 7 -30.67 -1.30 -17.98
N ARG A 8 -29.85 -1.79 -17.06
CA ARG A 8 -29.94 -3.14 -16.48
C ARG A 8 -29.46 -3.17 -15.03
N PRO A 9 -29.75 -4.26 -14.26
CA PRO A 9 -29.22 -4.38 -12.91
C PRO A 9 -27.69 -4.45 -12.89
N PHE A 10 -27.12 -4.17 -11.72
CA PHE A 10 -25.68 -4.18 -11.49
C PHE A 10 -25.18 -5.61 -11.21
N TYR A 11 -24.18 -6.07 -11.95
CA TYR A 11 -23.73 -7.47 -11.93
C TYR A 11 -22.32 -7.60 -11.37
N GLY A 12 -21.90 -8.83 -11.02
CA GLY A 12 -20.55 -9.11 -10.53
C GLY A 12 -19.44 -8.67 -11.49
N ARG A 13 -19.64 -8.79 -12.81
CA ARG A 13 -18.69 -8.27 -13.81
C ARG A 13 -18.50 -6.75 -13.73
N ASP A 14 -19.58 -6.01 -13.47
CA ASP A 14 -19.52 -4.54 -13.38
C ASP A 14 -18.79 -4.10 -12.11
N LEU A 15 -18.94 -4.87 -11.04
CA LEU A 15 -18.23 -4.66 -9.78
C LEU A 15 -16.72 -4.82 -9.95
N GLU A 16 -16.28 -5.83 -10.70
CA GLU A 16 -14.85 -6.02 -11.01
C GLU A 16 -14.32 -4.93 -11.96
N ASP A 17 -15.09 -4.53 -12.98
CA ASP A 17 -14.72 -3.43 -13.87
C ASP A 17 -14.65 -2.09 -13.14
N PHE A 18 -15.60 -1.83 -12.23
CA PHE A 18 -15.60 -0.67 -11.33
C PHE A 18 -14.32 -0.63 -10.50
N ARG A 19 -13.98 -1.73 -9.81
CA ARG A 19 -12.74 -1.82 -9.01
C ARG A 19 -11.50 -1.47 -9.83
N ARG A 20 -11.37 -2.04 -11.03
CA ARG A 20 -10.22 -1.83 -11.91
C ARG A 20 -10.11 -0.37 -12.35
N ARG A 21 -11.24 0.25 -12.72
CA ARG A 21 -11.27 1.67 -13.14
C ARG A 21 -10.92 2.61 -11.99
N GLN A 22 -11.29 2.27 -10.77
CA GLN A 22 -10.91 3.03 -9.56
C GLN A 22 -9.46 2.74 -9.10
N GLY A 23 -8.72 1.84 -9.77
CA GLY A 23 -7.35 1.49 -9.39
C GLY A 23 -7.23 0.73 -8.05
N MET A 24 -8.37 0.27 -7.50
CA MET A 24 -8.45 -0.34 -6.17
C MET A 24 -7.88 -1.76 -6.18
N THR A 25 -7.26 -2.18 -5.06
CA THR A 25 -7.03 -3.60 -4.82
C THR A 25 -8.35 -4.31 -4.48
N VAL A 26 -8.35 -5.64 -4.47
CA VAL A 26 -9.53 -6.41 -3.99
C VAL A 26 -9.80 -6.10 -2.52
N ASP A 27 -8.75 -5.91 -1.71
CA ASP A 27 -8.88 -5.52 -0.31
C ASP A 27 -9.57 -4.17 -0.14
N ASP A 28 -9.17 -3.16 -0.92
CA ASP A 28 -9.77 -1.83 -0.85
C ASP A 28 -11.24 -1.84 -1.29
N ALA A 29 -11.57 -2.62 -2.33
CA ALA A 29 -12.94 -2.77 -2.77
C ALA A 29 -13.80 -3.56 -1.78
N CYS A 30 -13.24 -4.57 -1.13
CA CYS A 30 -13.91 -5.29 -0.03
C CYS A 30 -14.19 -4.35 1.15
N PHE A 31 -13.22 -3.52 1.54
CA PHE A 31 -13.39 -2.49 2.57
C PHE A 31 -14.50 -1.51 2.20
N MET A 32 -14.46 -0.97 0.98
CA MET A 32 -15.48 -0.04 0.48
C MET A 32 -16.88 -0.66 0.46
N CYS A 33 -16.99 -1.88 -0.03
CA CYS A 33 -18.27 -2.57 -0.15
C CYS A 33 -18.76 -3.17 1.17
N GLY A 34 -17.97 -3.17 2.24
CA GLY A 34 -18.34 -3.78 3.53
C GLY A 34 -18.49 -5.31 3.47
N ILE A 35 -17.71 -5.99 2.62
CA ILE A 35 -17.83 -7.43 2.38
C ILE A 35 -16.50 -8.16 2.56
N THR A 36 -16.58 -9.48 2.74
CA THR A 36 -15.40 -10.34 2.78
C THR A 36 -14.86 -10.68 1.39
N LYS A 37 -13.59 -11.08 1.30
CA LYS A 37 -12.98 -11.59 0.05
C LYS A 37 -13.75 -12.78 -0.53
N ASN A 38 -14.22 -13.69 0.31
CA ASN A 38 -15.00 -14.85 -0.15
C ASN A 38 -16.29 -14.39 -0.82
N ARG A 39 -16.99 -13.41 -0.24
CA ARG A 39 -18.19 -12.83 -0.85
C ARG A 39 -17.85 -12.09 -2.14
N TRP A 40 -16.75 -11.32 -2.17
CA TRP A 40 -16.25 -10.68 -3.38
C TRP A 40 -16.06 -11.70 -4.51
N PHE A 41 -15.22 -12.72 -4.29
CA PHE A 41 -14.90 -13.72 -5.32
C PHE A 41 -16.13 -14.51 -5.76
N PHE A 42 -17.03 -14.84 -4.84
CA PHE A 42 -18.30 -15.48 -5.21
C PHE A 42 -19.12 -14.59 -6.15
N MET A 43 -19.24 -13.29 -5.86
CA MET A 43 -20.00 -12.37 -6.72
C MET A 43 -19.35 -12.16 -8.09
N VAL A 44 -18.03 -11.96 -8.15
CA VAL A 44 -17.35 -11.62 -9.43
C VAL A 44 -17.02 -12.83 -10.30
N ASN A 45 -16.95 -14.04 -9.71
CA ASN A 45 -16.65 -15.28 -10.45
C ASN A 45 -17.87 -16.20 -10.60
N THR A 46 -18.62 -16.46 -9.52
CA THR A 46 -19.72 -17.44 -9.52
C THR A 46 -21.05 -16.81 -9.92
N GLU A 47 -21.43 -15.68 -9.31
CA GLU A 47 -22.65 -14.92 -9.64
C GLU A 47 -22.35 -13.79 -10.66
N ARG A 48 -21.29 -13.95 -11.47
CA ARG A 48 -20.73 -12.89 -12.32
C ARG A 48 -21.75 -12.19 -13.20
N ASP A 49 -22.64 -12.97 -13.80
CA ASP A 49 -23.62 -12.53 -14.79
C ASP A 49 -25.05 -12.50 -14.23
N LEU A 50 -25.20 -12.64 -12.91
CA LEU A 50 -26.46 -12.50 -12.21
C LEU A 50 -26.56 -11.09 -11.58
N PRO A 51 -27.79 -10.55 -11.42
CA PRO A 51 -28.01 -9.34 -10.63
C PRO A 51 -27.44 -9.50 -9.21
N LEU A 52 -26.65 -8.52 -8.77
CA LEU A 52 -26.20 -8.49 -7.38
C LEU A 52 -27.43 -8.35 -6.47
N ARG A 53 -27.54 -9.30 -5.53
CA ARG A 53 -28.62 -9.31 -4.54
C ARG A 53 -28.47 -8.19 -3.51
N ASP A 54 -27.25 -7.70 -3.31
CA ASP A 54 -26.96 -6.58 -2.43
C ASP A 54 -27.24 -5.26 -3.17
N VAL A 55 -28.46 -4.75 -2.98
CA VAL A 55 -28.94 -3.52 -3.61
C VAL A 55 -28.20 -2.28 -3.09
N PRO A 56 -27.95 -2.11 -1.77
CA PRO A 56 -27.13 -1.01 -1.27
C PRO A 56 -25.74 -0.92 -1.92
N LEU A 57 -25.03 -2.05 -2.04
CA LEU A 57 -23.74 -2.11 -2.73
C LEU A 57 -23.86 -1.63 -4.18
N SER A 58 -24.88 -2.12 -4.89
CA SER A 58 -25.15 -1.76 -6.28
C SER A 58 -25.42 -0.26 -6.48
N ILE A 59 -26.20 0.33 -5.58
CA ILE A 59 -26.50 1.78 -5.61
C ILE A 59 -25.23 2.58 -5.31
N MET A 60 -24.48 2.21 -4.27
CA MET A 60 -23.25 2.89 -3.88
C MET A 60 -22.21 2.90 -5.00
N CYS A 61 -21.92 1.74 -5.61
CA CYS A 61 -20.97 1.66 -6.72
C CYS A 61 -21.41 2.55 -7.90
N ARG A 62 -22.70 2.62 -8.20
CA ARG A 62 -23.23 3.50 -9.27
C ARG A 62 -23.08 4.98 -8.95
N LEU A 63 -23.26 5.38 -7.70
CA LEU A 63 -23.08 6.78 -7.28
C LEU A 63 -21.61 7.18 -7.36
N ILE A 64 -20.71 6.36 -6.82
CA ILE A 64 -19.25 6.60 -6.88
C ILE A 64 -18.75 6.58 -8.34
N ASP A 65 -19.34 5.75 -9.20
CA ASP A 65 -18.97 5.72 -10.62
C ASP A 65 -19.31 7.01 -11.36
N LYS A 66 -20.42 7.66 -10.98
CA LYS A 66 -20.82 8.96 -11.53
C LYS A 66 -20.01 10.10 -10.95
N ASP A 67 -19.67 10.01 -9.68
CA ASP A 67 -18.87 11.00 -8.97
C ASP A 67 -17.78 10.30 -8.13
N PRO A 68 -16.57 10.12 -8.71
CA PRO A 68 -15.46 9.48 -8.01
C PRO A 68 -15.02 10.21 -6.72
N SER A 69 -15.39 11.49 -6.55
CA SER A 69 -15.09 12.23 -5.32
C SER A 69 -15.86 11.72 -4.10
N LEU A 70 -16.93 10.94 -4.32
CA LEU A 70 -17.68 10.24 -3.27
C LEU A 70 -16.95 9.00 -2.74
N SER A 71 -15.87 8.57 -3.39
CA SER A 71 -15.06 7.45 -2.90
C SER A 71 -14.37 7.82 -1.59
N PHE A 72 -14.57 6.98 -0.58
CA PHE A 72 -13.89 7.08 0.71
C PHE A 72 -12.69 6.13 0.82
N VAL A 73 -12.35 5.41 -0.26
CA VAL A 73 -11.09 4.66 -0.34
C VAL A 73 -9.96 5.68 -0.58
N PRO A 74 -8.95 5.74 0.30
CA PRO A 74 -7.86 6.69 0.13
C PRO A 74 -7.12 6.45 -1.19
N THR A 75 -6.82 7.53 -1.91
CA THR A 75 -5.83 7.48 -2.99
C THR A 75 -4.45 7.31 -2.37
N PHE A 76 -3.89 6.11 -2.50
CA PHE A 76 -2.56 5.85 -1.95
C PHE A 76 -1.49 6.59 -2.75
N THR A 77 -0.46 7.03 -2.03
CA THR A 77 0.68 7.71 -2.64
C THR A 77 1.60 6.68 -3.28
N GLU A 78 1.98 6.88 -4.54
CA GLU A 78 3.00 6.07 -5.18
C GLU A 78 4.36 6.33 -4.51
N PRO A 79 5.15 5.28 -4.18
CA PRO A 79 6.45 5.47 -3.55
C PRO A 79 7.42 6.30 -4.39
N THR A 80 7.27 6.29 -5.72
CA THR A 80 8.06 7.12 -6.63
C THR A 80 7.76 8.60 -6.43
N ASP A 81 6.49 8.97 -6.33
CA ASP A 81 6.07 10.35 -6.16
C ASP A 81 6.49 10.89 -4.78
N LEU A 82 6.40 10.04 -3.76
CA LEU A 82 6.90 10.38 -2.43
C LEU A 82 8.42 10.58 -2.43
N LEU A 83 9.17 9.70 -3.11
CA LEU A 83 10.62 9.84 -3.24
C LEU A 83 10.99 11.16 -3.91
N GLU A 84 10.32 11.52 -5.01
CA GLU A 84 10.55 12.78 -5.71
C GLU A 84 10.27 13.97 -4.79
N THR A 85 9.15 13.94 -4.07
CA THR A 85 8.74 14.99 -3.13
C THR A 85 9.79 15.20 -2.03
N ILE A 86 10.29 14.12 -1.42
CA ILE A 86 11.33 14.20 -0.37
C ILE A 86 12.65 14.66 -0.98
N SER A 87 13.05 14.10 -2.12
CA SER A 87 14.34 14.39 -2.77
C SER A 87 14.46 15.82 -3.27
N ALA A 88 13.34 16.49 -3.56
CA ALA A 88 13.31 17.89 -3.93
C ALA A 88 13.75 18.83 -2.78
N SER A 89 13.57 18.40 -1.53
CA SER A 89 13.88 19.22 -0.33
C SER A 89 15.05 18.69 0.49
N MET A 90 15.35 17.40 0.39
CA MET A 90 16.34 16.71 1.22
C MET A 90 17.21 15.78 0.39
N LYS A 91 18.49 15.70 0.70
CA LYS A 91 19.40 14.71 0.09
C LYS A 91 19.13 13.34 0.71
N ILE A 92 18.36 12.51 -0.01
CA ILE A 92 18.09 11.13 0.35
C ILE A 92 18.48 10.20 -0.79
N THR A 93 19.11 9.07 -0.47
CA THR A 93 19.42 8.06 -1.49
C THR A 93 18.24 7.13 -1.74
N LYS A 94 18.13 6.54 -2.93
CA LYS A 94 17.14 5.48 -3.22
C LYS A 94 17.25 4.30 -2.23
N ARG A 95 18.48 4.00 -1.78
CA ARG A 95 18.76 2.95 -0.80
C ARG A 95 18.12 3.27 0.53
N GLU A 96 18.41 4.47 1.05
CA GLU A 96 17.87 4.95 2.31
C GLU A 96 16.34 5.04 2.27
N PHE A 97 15.77 5.59 1.19
CA PHE A 97 14.33 5.65 1.01
C PHE A 97 13.66 4.26 1.01
N SER A 98 14.29 3.27 0.39
CA SER A 98 13.79 1.88 0.44
C SER A 98 13.73 1.37 1.88
N VAL A 99 14.78 1.63 2.67
CA VAL A 99 14.86 1.24 4.07
C VAL A 99 13.79 1.93 4.91
N MET A 100 13.57 3.23 4.68
CA MET A 100 12.53 4.00 5.36
C MET A 100 11.12 3.45 5.11
N LEU A 101 10.91 2.72 4.01
CA LEU A 101 9.67 2.03 3.68
C LEU A 101 9.66 0.54 4.08
N GLY A 102 10.49 0.15 5.04
CA GLY A 102 10.53 -1.23 5.56
C GLY A 102 11.04 -2.25 4.55
N ASN A 103 11.77 -1.81 3.52
CA ASN A 103 12.24 -2.64 2.42
C ASN A 103 13.77 -2.69 2.34
N ASN A 104 14.29 -3.72 1.69
CA ASN A 104 15.73 -3.79 1.41
C ASN A 104 16.13 -2.68 0.43
N GLY A 105 17.37 -2.21 0.55
CA GLY A 105 17.93 -1.05 -0.15
C GLY A 105 17.85 -1.06 -1.68
N THR A 106 17.51 -2.19 -2.30
CA THR A 106 17.35 -2.34 -3.76
C THR A 106 15.92 -2.12 -4.24
N SER A 107 14.94 -2.00 -3.35
CA SER A 107 13.51 -1.96 -3.72
C SER A 107 13.13 -0.70 -4.49
N ALA A 108 13.65 0.49 -4.13
CA ALA A 108 13.35 1.73 -4.85
C ALA A 108 13.80 1.70 -6.32
N ASN A 109 14.85 0.95 -6.67
CA ASN A 109 15.22 0.75 -8.07
C ASN A 109 14.18 -0.07 -8.84
N ARG A 110 13.49 -1.00 -8.18
CA ARG A 110 12.40 -1.77 -8.82
C ARG A 110 11.20 -0.88 -9.13
N TRP A 111 10.88 0.04 -8.22
CA TRP A 111 9.76 0.98 -8.41
C TRP A 111 10.11 2.04 -9.46
N THR A 112 11.29 2.64 -9.36
CA THR A 112 11.70 3.75 -10.24
C THR A 112 12.13 3.28 -11.63
N VAL A 113 13.02 2.28 -11.71
CA VAL A 113 13.66 1.87 -12.99
C VAL A 113 12.87 0.76 -13.66
N GLN A 114 12.48 -0.27 -12.91
CA GLN A 114 11.79 -1.44 -13.47
C GLN A 114 10.27 -1.23 -13.56
N ARG A 115 9.75 -0.10 -13.08
CA ARG A 115 8.33 0.24 -13.01
C ARG A 115 7.46 -0.88 -12.40
N LYS A 116 8.05 -1.65 -11.47
CA LYS A 116 7.32 -2.69 -10.75
C LYS A 116 6.49 -2.04 -9.66
N ARG A 117 5.23 -2.45 -9.55
CA ARG A 117 4.33 -1.96 -8.51
C ARG A 117 4.86 -2.34 -7.12
N ALA A 118 4.76 -1.40 -6.17
CA ALA A 118 5.05 -1.69 -4.77
C ALA A 118 3.95 -2.55 -4.14
N SER A 119 4.23 -3.15 -3.00
CA SER A 119 3.20 -3.91 -2.27
C SER A 119 2.19 -2.94 -1.62
N PRO A 120 0.92 -3.36 -1.39
CA PRO A 120 -0.07 -2.50 -0.75
C PRO A 120 0.36 -1.89 0.60
N PRO A 121 1.07 -2.61 1.50
CA PRO A 121 1.60 -2.00 2.72
C PRO A 121 2.56 -0.82 2.45
N VAL A 122 3.37 -0.89 1.40
CA VAL A 122 4.29 0.20 1.02
C VAL A 122 3.51 1.41 0.55
N HIS A 123 2.51 1.25 -0.32
CA HIS A 123 1.64 2.36 -0.74
C HIS A 123 0.90 3.02 0.44
N ARG A 124 0.42 2.20 1.39
CA ARG A 124 -0.23 2.68 2.63
C ARG A 124 0.75 3.47 3.49
N LEU A 125 1.96 2.95 3.70
CA LEU A 125 3.00 3.65 4.43
C LEU A 125 3.40 4.95 3.72
N SER A 126 3.50 4.96 2.39
CA SER A 126 3.77 6.18 1.63
C SER A 126 2.70 7.25 1.84
N LEU A 127 1.42 6.86 1.89
CA LEU A 127 0.34 7.79 2.23
C LEU A 127 0.49 8.34 3.65
N VAL A 128 0.79 7.49 4.65
CA VAL A 128 1.04 7.93 6.03
C VAL A 128 2.17 8.96 6.08
N ILE A 129 3.26 8.72 5.37
CA ILE A 129 4.41 9.64 5.34
C ILE A 129 4.05 10.95 4.64
N LYS A 130 3.31 10.91 3.53
CA LYS A 130 2.81 12.12 2.86
C LYS A 130 1.95 12.96 3.81
N THR A 131 0.99 12.34 4.50
CA THR A 131 0.16 13.02 5.50
C THR A 131 0.98 13.57 6.67
N MET A 132 2.02 12.85 7.10
CA MET A 132 2.97 13.34 8.09
C MET A 132 3.67 14.61 7.60
N ILE A 133 4.17 14.64 6.35
CA ILE A 133 4.82 15.80 5.74
C ILE A 133 3.86 16.99 5.68
N GLU A 134 2.62 16.77 5.24
CA GLU A 134 1.59 17.81 5.16
C GLU A 134 1.25 18.42 6.53
N ARG A 135 1.26 17.62 7.60
CA ARG A 135 0.87 18.08 8.95
C ARG A 135 2.00 18.75 9.73
N GLN A 136 3.24 18.27 9.60
CA GLN A 136 4.34 18.71 10.47
C GLN A 136 5.54 19.31 9.73
N GLY A 137 5.46 19.39 8.40
CA GLY A 137 6.55 19.82 7.52
C GLY A 137 7.56 18.73 7.22
N MET A 138 8.25 18.89 6.08
CA MET A 138 9.18 17.91 5.51
C MET A 138 10.25 17.44 6.50
N ASN A 139 11.04 18.36 7.05
CA ASN A 139 12.18 18.03 7.91
C ASN A 139 11.77 17.24 9.15
N LYS A 140 10.72 17.69 9.85
CA LYS A 140 10.24 17.02 11.07
C LYS A 140 9.64 15.65 10.73
N ALA A 141 8.91 15.52 9.62
CA ALA A 141 8.35 14.24 9.20
C ALA A 141 9.41 13.20 8.86
N VAL A 142 10.40 13.58 8.06
CA VAL A 142 11.47 12.67 7.63
C VAL A 142 12.35 12.26 8.80
N ASN A 143 12.68 13.18 9.71
CA ASN A 143 13.45 12.84 10.92
C ASN A 143 12.66 11.92 11.87
N ASN A 144 11.37 12.19 12.07
CA ASN A 144 10.52 11.30 12.87
C ASN A 144 10.44 9.90 12.25
N LEU A 145 10.33 9.81 10.92
CA LEU A 145 10.33 8.53 10.21
C LEU A 145 11.65 7.78 10.39
N ARG A 146 12.81 8.45 10.28
CA ARG A 146 14.13 7.83 10.54
C ARG A 146 14.20 7.24 11.95
N ASN A 147 13.78 8.00 12.97
CA ASN A 147 13.79 7.54 14.35
C ASN A 147 12.90 6.30 14.55
N VAL A 148 11.70 6.27 13.95
CA VAL A 148 10.81 5.10 14.01
C VAL A 148 11.45 3.89 13.35
N VAL A 149 12.08 4.08 12.20
CA VAL A 149 12.76 3.02 11.44
C VAL A 149 13.95 2.45 12.21
N GLU A 150 14.78 3.30 12.80
CA GLU A 150 15.92 2.87 13.63
C GLU A 150 15.47 2.12 14.88
N ASN A 151 14.44 2.63 15.57
CA ASN A 151 13.89 1.96 16.74
C ASN A 151 13.30 0.59 16.39
N GLU A 152 12.51 0.49 15.32
CA GLU A 152 11.95 -0.79 14.86
C GLU A 152 13.07 -1.78 14.48
N ALA A 153 14.12 -1.30 13.81
CA ALA A 153 15.26 -2.14 13.45
C ALA A 153 16.04 -2.63 14.68
N LEU A 154 16.26 -1.76 15.66
CA LEU A 154 16.91 -2.11 16.92
C LEU A 154 16.14 -3.20 17.67
N GLN A 155 14.81 -3.06 17.77
CA GLN A 155 13.95 -4.08 18.41
C GLN A 155 13.95 -5.41 17.65
N ARG A 156 14.38 -5.43 16.39
CA ARG A 156 14.57 -6.63 15.57
C ARG A 156 16.01 -7.16 15.56
N GLY A 157 16.92 -6.59 16.37
CA GLY A 157 18.32 -6.98 16.40
C GLY A 157 19.16 -6.46 15.21
N ILE A 158 18.72 -5.38 14.56
CA ILE A 158 19.38 -4.78 13.39
C ILE A 158 19.84 -3.35 13.74
N PRO A 159 21.02 -3.16 14.34
CA PRO A 159 21.45 -1.86 14.86
C PRO A 159 21.75 -0.81 13.76
N ASP A 160 22.19 -1.24 12.58
CA ASP A 160 22.65 -0.33 11.50
C ASP A 160 21.83 -0.50 10.21
N VAL A 161 20.50 -0.40 10.29
CA VAL A 161 19.60 -0.70 9.16
C VAL A 161 19.85 0.18 7.93
N PHE A 162 20.20 1.45 8.11
CA PHE A 162 20.53 2.35 7.01
C PHE A 162 21.88 2.06 6.36
N THR A 163 22.87 1.66 7.16
CA THR A 163 24.21 1.27 6.68
C THR A 163 24.17 -0.06 5.95
N THR A 164 23.48 -1.05 6.52
CA THR A 164 23.33 -2.39 5.94
C THR A 164 22.34 -2.39 4.76
N GLY A 165 21.33 -1.53 4.83
CA GLY A 165 20.24 -1.47 3.85
C GLY A 165 19.37 -2.72 3.83
N ARG A 166 19.30 -3.47 4.94
CA ARG A 166 18.62 -4.77 5.02
C ARG A 166 17.80 -4.88 6.29
N TRP A 167 16.61 -5.45 6.16
CA TRP A 167 15.70 -5.76 7.29
C TRP A 167 15.82 -7.20 7.79
N THR A 168 16.96 -7.84 7.54
CA THR A 168 17.24 -9.23 7.92
C THR A 168 18.58 -9.31 8.62
N ILE A 169 18.65 -10.07 9.72
CA ILE A 169 19.91 -10.37 10.40
C ILE A 169 20.75 -11.27 9.46
N PRO A 170 22.05 -10.96 9.24
CA PRO A 170 22.94 -11.86 8.52
C PRO A 170 22.98 -13.24 9.20
N LYS A 171 22.88 -14.32 8.40
CA LYS A 171 22.82 -15.70 8.93
C LYS A 171 23.96 -16.06 9.88
N GLU A 172 25.12 -15.43 9.75
CA GLU A 172 26.30 -15.65 10.60
C GLU A 172 26.09 -15.17 12.06
N LYS A 173 25.20 -14.21 12.31
CA LYS A 173 24.86 -13.77 13.68
C LYS A 173 23.72 -14.56 14.31
N ALA A 174 22.83 -15.14 13.49
CA ALA A 174 21.70 -15.92 14.00
C ALA A 174 22.13 -17.24 14.67
N ALA A 175 23.25 -17.84 14.24
CA ALA A 175 23.75 -19.10 14.80
C ALA A 175 24.47 -18.95 16.15
N ASN A 176 24.97 -17.76 16.49
CA ASN A 176 25.73 -17.52 17.72
C ASN A 176 24.86 -17.15 18.93
N ASP A 177 23.59 -16.79 18.74
CA ASP A 177 22.65 -16.51 19.85
C ASP A 177 21.90 -17.77 20.32
N ASP A 178 21.73 -18.78 19.46
CA ASP A 178 21.08 -20.05 19.82
C ASP A 178 22.01 -21.04 20.54
N SER A 179 23.30 -20.70 20.71
CA SER A 179 24.32 -21.58 21.32
C SER A 179 24.84 -21.10 22.68
N ALA A 180 24.28 -20.03 23.25
CA ALA A 180 24.72 -19.45 24.52
C ALA A 180 23.74 -19.68 25.69
N GLY A 181 22.93 -20.74 25.64
CA GLY A 181 21.92 -21.05 26.65
C GLY A 181 21.82 -22.54 26.95
N ASP A 182 22.91 -23.15 27.39
CA ASP A 182 22.93 -24.35 28.23
C ASP A 182 24.36 -24.51 28.79
N ASP A 183 24.56 -24.06 30.03
CA ASP A 183 25.61 -24.50 30.96
C ASP A 183 25.11 -24.30 32.40
#